data_AF-A0A0C3KXT2-F1
#
_entry.id   AF-A0A0C3KXT2-F1
#
_cell.length_a   1.000
_cell.length_b   1.000
_cell.length_c   1.000
_cell.angle_alpha   90.00
_cell.angle_beta   90.00
_cell.angle_gamma   90.00
#
_symmetry.space_group_name_H-M   'P 1'
#
loop_
_entity.id
_entity.type
_entity.pdbx_description
1 polymer ?
#
loop_
_entity_poly.entity_id
_entity_poly.type
_entity_poly.pdbx_seq_one_letter_code
_entity_poly.pdbx_strand_id
1 'polypeptide(L)'
;VQRHDRELRGVGMQGFQYDMYYDEFISTATILSPNVGHLMRKHFPMRSQRSQQALRSTRPRFPVGIQEACFSNAVDYLKQYAYTGPVLLTVDDTKLLPGLRPFYDLARKLWVLVGNVGDPLEI
;
A
#
# COMPACT_ATOMS: atom_id res chain seq x y z
N VAL A 1 2.89 16.37 -24.78
CA VAL A 1 1.77 17.18 -25.31
C VAL A 1 0.83 17.66 -24.20
N GLN A 2 0.24 16.79 -23.37
CA GLN A 2 -0.77 17.21 -22.36
C GLN A 2 -0.24 18.07 -21.18
N ARG A 3 1.00 17.88 -20.69
CA ARG A 3 1.53 18.68 -19.56
C ARG A 3 1.76 20.14 -19.96
N HIS A 4 2.44 20.36 -21.07
CA HIS A 4 2.73 21.71 -21.58
C HIS A 4 1.44 22.48 -21.91
N ASP A 5 0.44 21.82 -22.50
CA ASP A 5 -0.86 22.43 -22.81
C ASP A 5 -1.64 22.81 -21.53
N ARG A 6 -1.51 22.02 -20.45
CA ARG A 6 -2.11 22.34 -19.15
C ARG A 6 -1.38 23.47 -18.42
N GLU A 7 -0.05 23.49 -18.48
CA GLU A 7 0.78 24.57 -17.95
C GLU A 7 0.45 25.90 -18.66
N LEU A 8 0.27 25.89 -19.99
CA LEU A 8 -0.17 27.06 -20.76
C LEU A 8 -1.56 27.56 -20.37
N ARG A 9 -2.47 26.64 -20.00
CA ARG A 9 -3.83 26.97 -19.54
C ARG A 9 -3.88 27.33 -18.05
N GLY A 10 -2.75 27.31 -17.33
CA GLY A 10 -2.69 27.57 -15.89
C GLY A 10 -3.42 26.54 -15.02
N VAL A 11 -3.74 25.36 -15.57
CA VAL A 11 -4.47 24.31 -14.86
C VAL A 11 -3.49 23.29 -14.31
N GLY A 12 -3.64 22.92 -13.04
CA GLY A 12 -2.83 21.86 -12.44
C GLY A 12 -3.08 20.48 -13.06
N MET A 13 -2.40 19.47 -12.51
CA MET A 13 -2.49 18.08 -12.98
C MET A 13 -3.76 17.34 -12.52
N GLN A 14 -4.83 18.07 -12.22
CA GLN A 14 -6.12 17.51 -11.81
C GLN A 14 -6.75 16.75 -12.99
N GLY A 15 -7.19 15.52 -12.75
CA GLY A 15 -7.77 14.65 -13.78
C GLY A 15 -6.77 14.21 -14.87
N PHE A 16 -5.46 14.35 -14.64
CA PHE A 16 -4.46 13.79 -15.54
C PHE A 16 -4.54 12.26 -15.50
N GLN A 17 -4.67 11.64 -16.67
CA GLN A 17 -4.67 10.19 -16.81
C GLN A 17 -3.21 9.72 -16.86
N TYR A 18 -2.83 8.89 -15.90
CA TYR A 18 -1.51 8.28 -15.86
C TYR A 18 -1.60 6.89 -16.48
N ASP A 19 -0.62 6.57 -17.32
CA ASP A 19 -0.42 5.18 -17.75
C ASP A 19 -0.23 4.28 -16.52
N MET A 20 -0.78 3.07 -16.58
CA MET A 20 -0.79 2.13 -15.45
C MET A 20 0.62 1.76 -14.99
N TYR A 21 1.51 1.43 -15.93
CA TYR A 21 2.88 1.01 -15.63
C TYR A 21 3.70 2.17 -15.10
N TYR A 22 3.50 3.36 -15.67
CA TYR A 22 4.13 4.58 -15.18
C TYR A 22 3.70 4.91 -13.73
N ASP A 23 2.40 4.85 -13.43
CA ASP A 23 1.88 5.16 -12.09
C ASP A 23 2.35 4.12 -11.05
N GLU A 24 2.41 2.85 -11.44
CA GLU A 24 2.97 1.78 -10.61
C GLU A 24 4.46 1.98 -10.32
N PHE A 25 5.27 2.28 -11.35
CA PHE A 25 6.69 2.55 -11.19
C PHE A 25 6.93 3.71 -10.21
N ILE A 26 6.24 4.83 -10.39
CA ILE A 26 6.37 6.00 -9.50
C ILE A 26 5.88 5.69 -8.08
N SER A 27 4.78 4.93 -7.95
CA SER A 27 4.26 4.51 -6.65
C SER A 27 5.28 3.64 -5.91
N THR A 28 5.90 2.68 -6.58
CA THR A 28 6.93 1.79 -6.04
C THR A 28 8.19 2.56 -5.66
N ALA A 29 8.69 3.43 -6.54
CA ALA A 29 9.83 4.30 -6.23
C ALA A 29 9.58 5.18 -5.00
N THR A 30 8.36 5.70 -4.85
CA THR A 30 7.95 6.52 -3.70
C THR A 30 7.83 5.70 -2.41
N ILE A 31 7.44 4.41 -2.48
CA ILE A 31 7.43 3.49 -1.33
C ILE A 31 8.85 3.24 -0.84
N LEU A 32 9.75 2.95 -1.78
CA LEU A 32 11.15 2.66 -1.49
C LEU A 32 11.85 3.88 -0.89
N SER A 33 11.56 5.08 -1.41
CA SER A 33 12.09 6.33 -0.88
C SER A 33 11.16 7.51 -1.14
N PRO A 34 10.62 8.14 -0.08
CA PRO A 34 9.82 9.37 -0.23
C PRO A 34 10.59 10.50 -0.91
N ASN A 35 11.92 10.56 -0.71
CA ASN A 35 12.79 11.57 -1.32
C ASN A 35 12.89 11.39 -2.83
N VAL A 36 12.96 10.15 -3.32
CA VAL A 36 12.90 9.85 -4.76
C VAL A 36 11.56 10.29 -5.32
N GLY A 37 10.45 10.00 -4.63
CA GLY A 37 9.13 10.50 -5.04
C GLY A 37 9.07 12.03 -5.12
N HIS A 38 9.67 12.74 -4.15
CA HIS A 38 9.73 14.20 -4.17
C HIS A 38 10.58 14.75 -5.34
N LEU A 39 11.73 14.13 -5.62
CA LEU A 39 12.59 14.49 -6.75
C LEU A 39 11.89 14.25 -8.09
N MET A 40 11.30 13.05 -8.27
CA MET A 40 10.57 12.68 -9.47
C MET A 40 9.44 13.66 -9.76
N ARG A 41 8.71 14.13 -8.74
CA ARG A 41 7.63 15.11 -8.88
C ARG A 41 8.07 16.43 -9.50
N LYS A 42 9.32 16.84 -9.31
CA LYS A 42 9.86 18.09 -9.88
C LYS A 42 10.01 17.97 -11.40
N HIS A 43 10.41 16.80 -11.87
CA HIS A 43 10.77 16.59 -13.27
C HIS A 43 9.65 15.93 -14.08
N PHE A 44 8.87 15.05 -13.48
CA PHE A 44 7.87 14.24 -14.17
C PHE A 44 6.44 14.49 -13.66
N PRO A 45 5.43 14.40 -14.56
CA PRO A 45 4.04 14.48 -14.15
C PRO A 45 3.71 13.28 -13.26
N MET A 46 3.29 13.48 -12.02
CA MET A 46 2.88 12.39 -11.15
C MET A 46 1.75 12.78 -10.20
N ARG A 47 1.05 11.75 -9.70
CA ARG A 47 0.05 11.91 -8.64
C ARG A 47 0.67 12.55 -7.40
N SER A 48 -0.12 13.34 -6.69
CA SER A 48 0.25 13.80 -5.34
C SER A 48 0.29 12.62 -4.37
N GLN A 49 1.08 12.75 -3.30
CA GLN A 49 1.15 11.74 -2.24
C GLN A 49 -0.24 11.42 -1.66
N ARG A 50 -1.09 12.44 -1.47
CA ARG A 50 -2.49 12.27 -1.04
C ARG A 50 -3.30 11.43 -2.04
N SER A 51 -3.14 11.67 -3.34
CA SER A 51 -3.84 10.88 -4.37
C SER A 51 -3.35 9.44 -4.40
N GLN A 52 -2.04 9.20 -4.22
CA GLN A 52 -1.49 7.85 -4.10
C GLN A 52 -2.02 7.13 -2.85
N GLN A 53 -2.09 7.80 -1.70
CA GLN A 53 -2.63 7.23 -0.47
C GLN A 53 -4.11 6.88 -0.61
N ALA A 54 -4.91 7.74 -1.24
CA ALA A 54 -6.32 7.45 -1.52
C ALA A 54 -6.46 6.19 -2.39
N LEU A 55 -5.69 6.07 -3.47
CA LEU A 55 -5.69 4.88 -4.33
C LEU A 55 -5.22 3.62 -3.59
N ARG A 56 -4.23 3.72 -2.70
CA ARG A 56 -3.79 2.58 -1.88
C ARG A 56 -4.84 2.16 -0.87
N SER A 57 -5.62 3.10 -0.34
CA SER A 57 -6.67 2.79 0.63
C SER A 57 -7.80 1.94 0.05
N THR A 58 -7.96 1.94 -1.29
CA THR A 58 -8.91 1.06 -1.99
C THR A 58 -8.34 -0.33 -2.29
N ARG A 59 -7.02 -0.54 -2.12
CA ARG A 59 -6.41 -1.86 -2.28
C ARG A 59 -6.75 -2.75 -1.08
N PRO A 60 -6.77 -4.08 -1.25
CA PRO A 60 -6.98 -5.00 -0.14
C PRO A 60 -6.01 -4.70 1.01
N ARG A 61 -6.55 -4.59 2.22
CA ARG A 61 -5.75 -4.45 3.44
C ARG A 61 -5.26 -5.82 3.88
N PHE A 62 -4.14 -5.84 4.60
CA PHE A 62 -3.76 -7.04 5.32
C PHE A 62 -4.85 -7.43 6.33
N PRO A 63 -5.19 -8.72 6.43
CA PRO A 63 -6.10 -9.18 7.46
C PRO A 63 -5.51 -8.89 8.85
N VAL A 64 -6.39 -8.67 9.84
CA VAL A 64 -5.95 -8.47 11.21
C VAL A 64 -5.57 -9.83 11.83
N GLY A 65 -4.30 -9.97 12.20
CA GLY A 65 -3.75 -11.21 12.77
C GLY A 65 -3.26 -12.22 11.72
N ILE A 66 -2.86 -13.41 12.19
CA ILE A 66 -2.41 -14.50 11.32
C ILE A 66 -3.64 -15.34 10.94
N GLN A 67 -4.10 -15.18 9.70
CA GLN A 67 -5.30 -15.86 9.17
C GLN A 67 -4.97 -16.78 7.99
N GLU A 68 -5.87 -17.71 7.67
CA GLU A 68 -5.75 -18.60 6.49
C GLU A 68 -5.53 -17.82 5.18
N ALA A 69 -6.12 -16.63 5.08
CA ALA A 69 -5.94 -15.73 3.95
C ALA A 69 -4.47 -15.32 3.75
N CYS A 70 -3.67 -15.21 4.82
CA CYS A 70 -2.24 -14.93 4.72
C CYS A 70 -1.48 -16.05 4.00
N PHE A 71 -1.82 -17.31 4.30
CA PHE A 71 -1.19 -18.48 3.68
C PHE A 71 -1.64 -18.65 2.23
N SER A 72 -2.94 -18.45 1.95
CA SER A 72 -3.46 -18.41 0.58
C SER A 72 -2.72 -17.38 -0.29
N ASN A 73 -2.53 -16.16 0.23
CA ASN A 73 -1.78 -15.11 -0.46
C ASN A 73 -0.32 -15.53 -0.72
N ALA A 74 0.34 -16.14 0.27
CA ALA A 74 1.72 -16.63 0.10
C ALA A 74 1.82 -17.69 -1.00
N VAL A 75 0.90 -18.66 -1.02
CA VAL A 75 0.83 -19.69 -2.05
C VAL A 75 0.61 -19.08 -3.43
N ASP A 76 -0.29 -18.10 -3.55
CA ASP A 76 -0.57 -17.43 -4.81
C ASP A 76 0.63 -16.65 -5.33
N TYR A 77 1.39 -15.99 -4.45
CA TYR A 77 2.67 -15.38 -4.85
C TYR A 77 3.65 -16.42 -5.38
N LEU A 78 3.85 -17.55 -4.68
CA LEU A 78 4.78 -18.59 -5.12
C LEU A 78 4.41 -19.17 -6.49
N LYS A 79 3.12 -19.35 -6.76
CA LYS A 79 2.61 -19.77 -8.07
C LYS A 79 2.93 -18.75 -9.16
N GLN A 80 2.74 -17.45 -8.89
CA GLN A 80 3.06 -16.38 -9.85
C GLN A 80 4.55 -16.37 -10.22
N TYR A 81 5.44 -16.69 -9.27
CA TYR A 81 6.88 -16.83 -9.51
C TYR A 81 7.30 -18.21 -10.05
N ALA A 82 6.35 -19.14 -10.26
CA ALA A 82 6.61 -20.54 -10.61
C ALA A 82 7.63 -21.22 -9.68
N TYR A 83 7.61 -20.88 -8.39
CA TYR A 83 8.54 -21.43 -7.41
C TYR A 83 8.09 -22.82 -6.93
N THR A 84 8.96 -23.82 -7.08
CA THR A 84 8.69 -25.22 -6.70
C THR A 84 9.60 -25.73 -5.57
N GLY A 85 10.41 -24.87 -4.98
CA GLY A 85 11.33 -25.24 -3.91
C GLY A 85 10.63 -25.41 -2.55
N PRO A 86 11.36 -25.90 -1.54
CA PRO A 86 10.85 -25.95 -0.17
C PRO A 86 10.64 -24.54 0.39
N VAL A 87 9.59 -24.37 1.19
CA VAL A 87 9.27 -23.11 1.86
C VAL A 87 9.30 -23.33 3.37
N LEU A 88 9.93 -22.41 4.10
CA LEU A 88 9.97 -22.43 5.56
C LEU A 88 9.05 -21.35 6.12
N LEU A 89 8.22 -21.71 7.08
CA LEU A 89 7.45 -20.75 7.89
C LEU A 89 8.27 -20.39 9.13
N THR A 90 8.64 -19.12 9.25
CA THR A 90 9.36 -18.58 10.42
C THR A 90 8.56 -17.44 11.03
N VAL A 91 8.56 -17.35 12.36
CA VAL A 91 7.93 -16.27 13.12
C VAL A 91 8.96 -15.70 14.08
N ASP A 92 9.03 -14.38 14.17
CA ASP A 92 9.86 -13.65 15.13
C ASP A 92 9.08 -12.43 15.65
N ASP A 93 9.31 -12.09 16.92
CA ASP A 93 8.60 -11.02 17.61
C ASP A 93 9.34 -9.69 17.45
N THR A 94 8.70 -8.72 16.81
CA THR A 94 9.22 -7.35 16.75
C THR A 94 8.69 -6.54 17.92
N LYS A 95 9.58 -6.01 18.77
CA LYS A 95 9.19 -5.07 19.83
C LYS A 95 8.76 -3.73 19.22
N LEU A 96 7.53 -3.33 19.51
CA LEU A 96 6.94 -2.04 19.10
C LEU A 96 6.75 -1.12 20.30
N LEU A 97 6.52 0.17 20.03
CA LEU A 97 6.07 1.10 21.06
C LEU A 97 4.70 0.64 21.59
N PRO A 98 4.54 0.43 22.91
CA PRO A 98 3.28 -0.03 23.46
C PRO A 98 2.19 1.03 23.27
N GLY A 99 1.03 0.62 22.78
CA GLY A 99 -0.09 1.52 22.58
C GLY A 99 -1.28 0.82 21.93
N LEU A 100 -2.47 1.21 22.37
CA LEU A 100 -3.73 0.75 21.79
C LEU A 100 -4.10 1.65 20.61
N ARG A 101 -4.43 1.04 19.47
CA ARG A 101 -4.79 1.75 18.24
C ARG A 101 -6.11 1.19 17.69
N PRO A 102 -7.10 2.04 17.35
CA PRO A 102 -8.27 1.57 16.63
C PRO A 102 -7.89 1.25 15.17
N PHE A 103 -8.35 0.11 14.69
CA PHE A 103 -8.17 -0.34 13.31
C PHE A 103 -9.51 -0.84 12.78
N TYR A 104 -9.88 -0.39 11.58
CA TYR A 104 -11.11 -0.87 10.94
C TYR A 104 -10.83 -2.11 10.11
N ASP A 105 -11.41 -3.24 10.53
CA ASP A 105 -11.34 -4.50 9.81
C ASP A 105 -12.43 -4.51 8.72
N LEU A 106 -11.99 -4.43 7.46
CA LEU A 106 -12.87 -4.38 6.30
C LEU A 106 -13.57 -5.72 6.03
N ALA A 107 -12.95 -6.85 6.40
CA ALA A 107 -13.54 -8.18 6.20
C ALA A 107 -14.69 -8.42 7.18
N ARG A 108 -14.49 -8.04 8.44
CA ARG A 108 -15.49 -8.17 9.51
C ARG A 108 -16.44 -6.96 9.61
N LYS A 109 -16.13 -5.87 8.92
CA LYS A 109 -16.86 -4.58 8.90
C LYS A 109 -17.04 -3.97 10.30
N LEU A 110 -16.05 -4.12 11.17
CA LEU A 110 -16.09 -3.64 12.56
C LEU A 110 -14.78 -2.94 12.94
N TRP A 111 -14.82 -2.16 14.00
CA TRP A 111 -13.61 -1.60 14.60
C TRP A 111 -13.04 -2.59 15.60
N VAL A 112 -11.72 -2.79 15.52
CA VAL A 112 -10.95 -3.52 16.52
C VAL A 112 -9.92 -2.62 17.15
N LEU A 113 -9.61 -2.86 18.40
CA LEU A 113 -8.48 -2.29 19.11
C LEU A 113 -7.31 -3.26 19.00
N VAL A 114 -6.19 -2.80 18.45
CA VAL A 114 -4.94 -3.56 18.32
C VAL A 114 -3.88 -3.02 19.26
N GLY A 115 -2.93 -3.87 19.66
CA GLY A 115 -1.78 -3.52 20.49
C GLY A 115 -1.81 -4.07 21.91
N ASN A 116 -2.86 -4.82 22.28
CA ASN A 116 -2.87 -5.67 23.47
C ASN A 116 -2.16 -7.01 23.19
N VAL A 117 -1.85 -7.73 24.26
CA VAL A 117 -1.44 -9.13 24.18
C VAL A 117 -2.68 -9.99 23.89
N GLY A 118 -2.56 -10.94 22.96
CA GLY A 118 -3.65 -11.83 22.55
C GLY A 118 -4.42 -11.31 21.33
N ASP A 119 -5.68 -11.70 21.22
CA ASP A 119 -6.53 -11.33 20.09
C ASP A 119 -6.95 -9.85 20.14
N PRO A 120 -7.17 -9.21 18.97
CA PRO A 120 -7.73 -7.86 18.90
C PRO A 120 -9.09 -7.76 19.61
N LEU A 121 -9.33 -6.67 20.32
CA LEU A 121 -10.59 -6.43 21.03
C LEU A 121 -11.60 -5.74 20.11
N GLU A 122 -12.84 -6.21 20.06
CA GLU A 122 -13.91 -5.54 19.30
C GLU A 122 -14.44 -4.31 20.05
N ILE A 123 -14.66 -3.20 19.33
CA ILE A 123 -15.15 -1.93 19.89
C ILE A 123 -16.25 -1.29 19.04
#